data_AF-Q6CR07-F1
#
_entry.id   AF-Q6CR07-F1
#
_cell.length_a   1.000
_cell.length_b   1.000
_cell.length_c   1.000
_cell.angle_alpha   90.00
_cell.angle_beta   90.00
_cell.angle_gamma   90.00
#
_symmetry.space_group_name_H-M   'P 1'
#
loop_
_entity.id
_entity.type
_entity.pdbx_description
1 polymer ?
#
loop_
_entity_poly.entity_id
_entity_poly.type
_entity_poly.pdbx_seq_one_letter_code
_entity_poly.pdbx_strand_id
1 'polypeptide(L)'
;MARQNFIGMVISQGKMQKTVKVRVETKVFDKRINKELFHRKDYLVHDESEVSREGDLVRIEATRPLSKRKFFSVAEIIRNKGQQFALFQEQAKINVASEENEKTKAFLERRERKQGVESTLLNDVRVLQKAYTDGTEDSAAVKEIKSRYGIDKFSPESLKQILQLDILKIETQVKQQQQKIDAITEKLAEYTKNESLANEFLLSKGLENPQLLKKNIKKNILRKHILEELNV
;
A
#
# COMPACT_ATOMS: atom_id res chain seq x y z
N MET A 1 46.27 -24.35 -2.34
CA MET A 1 46.51 -22.94 -2.75
C MET A 1 45.21 -22.18 -2.63
N ALA A 2 45.26 -20.92 -2.17
CA ALA A 2 44.08 -20.06 -2.13
C ALA A 2 43.61 -19.74 -3.56
N ARG A 3 42.29 -19.74 -3.80
CA ARG A 3 41.68 -19.37 -5.09
C ARG A 3 41.47 -17.86 -5.15
N GLN A 4 41.70 -17.25 -6.32
CA GLN A 4 41.34 -15.84 -6.54
C GLN A 4 39.81 -15.73 -6.57
N ASN A 5 39.26 -14.84 -5.75
CA ASN A 5 37.83 -14.61 -5.65
C ASN A 5 37.48 -13.17 -6.03
N PHE A 6 36.32 -12.99 -6.66
CA PHE A 6 35.73 -11.68 -6.91
C PHE A 6 34.27 -11.68 -6.50
N ILE A 7 33.77 -10.51 -6.13
CA ILE A 7 32.34 -10.25 -5.94
C ILE A 7 31.88 -9.49 -7.18
N GLY A 8 30.79 -9.94 -7.79
CA GLY A 8 30.26 -9.33 -8.98
C GLY A 8 28.75 -9.49 -9.11
N MET A 9 28.18 -8.74 -10.03
CA MET A 9 26.75 -8.78 -10.34
C MET A 9 26.54 -9.49 -11.68
N VAL A 10 25.56 -10.40 -11.72
CA VAL A 10 25.16 -11.09 -12.94
C VAL A 10 24.45 -10.10 -13.86
N ILE A 11 25.01 -9.87 -15.06
CA ILE A 11 24.42 -8.98 -16.06
C ILE A 11 23.49 -9.73 -17.00
N SER A 12 23.93 -10.90 -17.46
CA SER A 12 23.16 -11.67 -18.45
C SER A 12 23.21 -13.16 -18.16
N GLN A 13 22.04 -13.79 -18.19
CA GLN A 13 21.84 -15.22 -18.03
C GLN A 13 20.88 -15.74 -19.11
N GLY A 14 20.91 -17.04 -19.42
CA GLY A 14 20.04 -17.66 -20.43
C GLY A 14 20.48 -17.45 -21.89
N LYS A 15 21.48 -16.60 -22.15
CA LYS A 15 22.06 -16.41 -23.50
C LYS A 15 23.04 -17.50 -23.91
N MET A 16 23.69 -18.15 -22.95
CA MET A 16 24.65 -19.24 -23.15
C MET A 16 24.35 -20.35 -22.15
N GLN A 17 24.50 -21.61 -22.57
CA GLN A 17 24.28 -22.77 -21.71
C GLN A 17 25.35 -22.84 -20.61
N LYS A 18 24.93 -23.11 -19.37
CA LYS A 18 25.82 -23.26 -18.19
C LYS A 18 26.85 -22.15 -18.00
N THR A 19 26.55 -20.95 -18.51
CA THR A 19 27.50 -19.83 -18.55
C THR A 19 26.77 -18.52 -18.32
N VAL A 20 27.30 -17.74 -17.38
CA VAL A 20 26.73 -16.46 -16.97
C VAL A 20 27.76 -15.35 -17.16
N LYS A 21 27.31 -14.16 -17.56
CA LYS A 21 28.18 -12.97 -17.63
C LYS A 21 28.10 -12.19 -16.33
N VAL A 22 29.22 -12.08 -15.63
CA VAL A 22 29.31 -11.40 -14.33
C VAL A 22 30.17 -10.15 -14.45
N ARG A 23 29.66 -9.00 -14.03
CA ARG A 23 30.43 -7.76 -13.90
C ARG A 23 31.13 -7.73 -12.55
N VAL A 24 32.44 -7.61 -12.57
CA VAL A 24 33.24 -7.36 -11.39
C VAL A 24 33.69 -5.90 -11.41
N GLU A 25 33.60 -5.24 -10.26
CA GLU A 25 34.10 -3.89 -10.05
C GLU A 25 35.28 -3.95 -9.09
N THR A 26 36.41 -3.36 -9.49
CA THR A 26 37.63 -3.31 -8.67
C THR A 26 38.06 -1.86 -8.53
N LYS A 27 38.47 -1.46 -7.33
CA LYS A 27 39.00 -0.12 -7.10
C LYS A 27 40.43 -0.01 -7.64
N VAL A 28 40.67 1.00 -8.47
CA VAL A 28 41.98 1.31 -9.04
C VAL A 28 42.24 2.79 -8.83
N PHE A 29 43.41 3.11 -8.28
CA PHE A 29 43.84 4.49 -8.12
C PHE A 29 44.43 5.04 -9.43
N ASP A 30 43.79 6.05 -10.00
CA ASP A 30 44.33 6.75 -11.16
C ASP A 30 45.25 7.88 -10.70
N LYS A 31 46.55 7.73 -10.98
CA LYS A 31 47.61 8.66 -10.57
C LYS A 31 47.52 10.01 -11.28
N ARG A 32 46.94 10.05 -12.50
CA ARG A 32 46.79 11.30 -13.28
C ARG A 32 45.66 12.16 -12.72
N ILE A 33 44.56 11.54 -12.33
CA ILE A 33 43.39 12.20 -11.76
C ILE A 33 43.53 12.36 -10.23
N ASN A 34 44.44 11.62 -9.61
CA ASN A 34 44.65 11.55 -8.16
C ASN A 34 43.36 11.16 -7.42
N LYS A 35 42.64 10.15 -7.95
CA LYS A 35 41.36 9.67 -7.42
C LYS A 35 41.25 8.15 -7.55
N GLU A 36 40.64 7.52 -6.56
CA GLU A 36 40.25 6.11 -6.64
C GLU A 36 38.97 5.96 -7.48
N LEU A 37 39.04 5.15 -8.53
CA LEU A 37 37.97 4.91 -9.48
C LEU A 37 37.59 3.43 -9.51
N PHE A 38 36.36 3.12 -9.86
CA PHE A 38 35.93 1.74 -10.09
C PHE A 38 36.23 1.34 -11.54
N HIS A 39 37.11 0.36 -11.71
CA HIS A 39 37.32 -0.31 -12.98
C HIS A 39 36.39 -1.53 -13.06
N ARG A 40 35.55 -1.56 -14.09
CA ARG A 40 34.62 -2.67 -14.33
C ARG A 40 35.16 -3.63 -15.38
N LYS A 41 35.03 -4.93 -15.15
CA LYS A 41 35.36 -5.98 -16.11
C LYS A 41 34.32 -7.08 -16.08
N ASP A 42 33.85 -7.46 -17.27
CA ASP A 42 32.85 -8.51 -17.42
C ASP A 42 33.55 -9.85 -17.68
N TYR A 43 33.23 -10.86 -16.88
CA TYR A 43 33.77 -12.21 -16.95
C TYR A 43 32.72 -13.20 -17.44
N LEU A 44 33.16 -14.20 -18.21
CA LEU A 44 32.37 -15.39 -18.51
C LEU A 44 32.61 -16.40 -17.40
N VAL A 45 31.54 -16.73 -16.68
CA VAL A 45 31.60 -17.52 -15.45
C VAL A 45 30.78 -18.80 -15.63
N HIS A 46 31.28 -19.90 -15.07
CA HIS A 46 30.62 -21.19 -15.07
C HIS A 46 29.52 -21.26 -14.02
N ASP A 47 28.35 -21.71 -14.43
CA ASP A 47 27.23 -22.03 -13.56
C ASP A 47 26.67 -23.38 -14.03
N GLU A 48 26.96 -24.46 -13.30
CA GLU A 48 26.57 -25.81 -13.69
C GLU A 48 25.09 -26.07 -13.51
N SER A 49 24.53 -25.52 -12.45
CA SER A 49 23.15 -25.73 -12.00
C SER A 49 22.20 -24.64 -12.48
N GLU A 50 22.71 -23.65 -13.24
CA GLU A 50 21.94 -22.52 -13.80
C GLU A 50 21.10 -21.78 -12.75
N VAL A 51 21.66 -21.66 -11.53
CA VAL A 51 20.94 -21.11 -10.38
C VAL A 51 20.92 -19.58 -10.43
N SER A 52 21.98 -18.96 -10.95
CA SER A 52 22.11 -17.51 -10.96
C SER A 52 21.16 -16.90 -11.99
N ARG A 53 20.56 -15.74 -11.70
CA ARG A 53 19.77 -14.96 -12.65
C ARG A 53 20.28 -13.52 -12.77
N GLU A 54 19.79 -12.82 -13.79
CA GLU A 54 20.14 -11.42 -14.04
C GLU A 54 19.80 -10.53 -12.82
N GLY A 55 20.80 -9.80 -12.31
CA GLY A 55 20.66 -8.95 -11.13
C GLY A 55 21.13 -9.58 -9.80
N ASP A 56 21.52 -10.86 -9.79
CA ASP A 56 22.07 -11.50 -8.60
C ASP A 56 23.50 -11.02 -8.30
N LEU A 57 23.83 -10.90 -7.01
CA LEU A 57 25.20 -10.65 -6.55
C LEU A 57 25.84 -12.00 -6.21
N VAL A 58 26.95 -12.31 -6.86
CA VAL A 58 27.61 -13.61 -6.76
C VAL A 58 29.09 -13.45 -6.40
N ARG A 59 29.60 -14.40 -5.63
CA ARG A 59 31.03 -14.62 -5.44
C ARG A 59 31.51 -15.60 -6.50
N ILE A 60 32.47 -15.18 -7.30
CA ILE A 60 33.10 -16.00 -8.34
C ILE A 60 34.50 -16.40 -7.88
N GLU A 61 34.88 -17.65 -8.15
CA GLU A 61 36.20 -18.19 -7.83
C GLU A 61 36.95 -18.62 -9.10
N ALA A 62 38.26 -18.48 -9.08
CA ALA A 62 39.11 -18.95 -10.17
C ALA A 62 39.13 -20.48 -10.24
N THR A 63 39.05 -21.01 -11.45
CA THR A 63 39.09 -22.44 -11.76
C THR A 63 40.09 -22.74 -12.87
N ARG A 64 40.26 -24.03 -13.20
CA ARG A 64 40.97 -24.42 -14.42
C ARG A 64 40.30 -23.77 -15.64
N PRO A 65 41.01 -23.55 -16.75
CA PRO A 65 40.37 -23.14 -18.00
C PRO A 65 39.27 -24.13 -18.39
N LEU A 66 38.02 -23.67 -18.36
CA LEU A 66 36.85 -24.45 -18.78
C LEU A 66 36.55 -24.26 -20.26
N SER A 67 36.93 -23.10 -20.80
CA SER A 67 36.84 -22.76 -22.23
C SER A 67 37.85 -21.65 -22.55
N LYS A 68 37.92 -21.23 -23.83
CA LYS A 68 38.87 -20.22 -24.34
C LYS A 68 38.90 -18.91 -23.53
N ARG A 69 37.77 -18.51 -22.93
CA ARG A 69 37.60 -17.25 -22.19
C ARG A 69 36.98 -17.42 -20.80
N LYS A 70 36.84 -18.66 -20.32
CA LYS A 70 36.06 -19.01 -19.11
C LYS A 70 36.98 -19.68 -18.11
N PHE A 71 37.36 -18.92 -17.08
CA PHE A 71 38.35 -19.30 -16.07
C PHE A 71 37.82 -19.14 -14.63
N PHE A 72 36.53 -18.82 -14.49
CA PHE A 72 35.87 -18.59 -13.20
C PHE A 72 34.59 -19.41 -13.11
N SER A 73 34.23 -19.85 -11.91
CA SER A 73 32.93 -20.46 -11.57
C SER A 73 32.20 -19.65 -10.51
N VAL A 74 30.88 -19.74 -10.49
CA VAL A 74 30.07 -19.21 -9.39
C VAL A 74 30.30 -20.10 -8.18
N ALA A 75 30.82 -19.51 -7.09
CA ALA A 75 31.03 -20.22 -5.83
C ALA A 75 29.80 -20.08 -4.93
N GLU A 76 29.16 -18.91 -4.93
CA GLU A 76 28.09 -18.58 -3.99
C GLU A 76 27.24 -17.41 -4.50
N ILE A 77 25.93 -17.47 -4.24
CA ILE A 77 25.02 -16.35 -4.45
C ILE A 77 24.91 -15.58 -3.13
N ILE A 78 25.53 -14.40 -3.08
CA ILE A 78 25.54 -13.53 -1.90
C ILE A 78 24.17 -12.87 -1.71
N ARG A 79 23.56 -12.43 -2.82
CA ARG A 79 22.25 -11.76 -2.78
C ARG A 79 21.43 -12.12 -3.99
N ASN A 80 20.28 -12.73 -3.73
CA ASN A 80 19.33 -13.17 -4.74
C ASN A 80 18.27 -12.10 -4.98
N LYS A 81 18.35 -11.40 -6.12
CA LYS A 81 17.37 -10.39 -6.55
C LYS A 81 16.71 -10.79 -7.88
N GLY A 82 17.49 -11.36 -8.79
CA GLY A 82 17.05 -11.72 -10.13
C GLY A 82 15.97 -12.80 -10.14
N GLN A 83 16.06 -13.79 -9.25
CA GLN A 83 15.05 -14.87 -9.19
C GLN A 83 13.67 -14.35 -8.80
N GLN A 84 13.61 -13.33 -7.95
CA GLN A 84 12.37 -12.75 -7.47
C GLN A 84 11.58 -12.09 -8.61
N PHE A 85 12.25 -11.49 -9.59
CA PHE A 85 11.59 -10.76 -10.68
C PHE A 85 10.72 -11.64 -11.57
N ALA A 86 11.16 -12.87 -11.87
CA ALA A 86 10.36 -13.78 -12.69
C ALA A 86 9.08 -14.22 -11.97
N LEU A 87 9.20 -14.56 -10.67
CA LEU A 87 8.06 -14.96 -9.85
C LEU A 87 7.05 -13.81 -9.72
N PHE A 88 7.52 -12.58 -9.47
CA PHE A 88 6.64 -11.42 -9.41
C PHE A 88 5.99 -11.10 -10.75
N GLN A 89 6.68 -11.29 -11.88
CA GLN A 89 6.10 -11.07 -13.20
C GLN A 89 4.96 -12.06 -13.49
N GLU A 90 5.12 -13.33 -13.15
CA GLU A 90 4.08 -14.35 -13.31
C GLU A 90 2.87 -14.06 -12.42
N GLN A 91 3.10 -13.78 -11.14
CA GLN A 91 2.04 -13.42 -10.19
C GLN A 91 1.28 -12.16 -10.62
N ALA A 92 1.99 -11.14 -11.09
CA ALA A 92 1.35 -9.90 -11.56
C ALA A 92 0.43 -10.15 -12.75
N LYS A 93 0.85 -10.98 -13.72
CA LYS A 93 0.01 -11.33 -14.89
C LYS A 93 -1.29 -12.02 -14.45
N ILE A 94 -1.20 -12.96 -13.51
CA ILE A 94 -2.36 -13.69 -12.98
C ILE A 94 -3.32 -12.71 -12.29
N ASN A 95 -2.80 -11.88 -11.39
CA ASN A 95 -3.59 -10.96 -10.58
C ASN A 95 -4.29 -9.90 -11.44
N VAL A 96 -3.58 -9.32 -12.40
CA VAL A 96 -4.14 -8.32 -13.33
C VAL A 96 -5.26 -8.94 -14.16
N ALA A 97 -5.06 -10.15 -14.69
CA ALA A 97 -6.09 -10.83 -15.46
C ALA A 97 -7.35 -11.15 -14.62
N SER A 98 -7.19 -11.60 -13.37
CA SER A 98 -8.35 -11.81 -12.48
C SER A 98 -9.08 -10.51 -12.17
N GLU A 99 -8.35 -9.42 -11.91
CA GLU A 99 -8.95 -8.12 -11.57
C GLU A 99 -9.68 -7.50 -12.78
N GLU A 100 -9.14 -7.63 -13.99
CA GLU A 100 -9.80 -7.21 -15.22
C GLU A 100 -11.09 -8.01 -15.46
N ASN A 101 -11.06 -9.32 -15.24
CA ASN A 101 -12.25 -10.17 -15.35
C ASN A 101 -13.33 -9.80 -14.32
N GLU A 102 -12.97 -9.45 -13.09
CA GLU A 102 -13.93 -8.97 -12.08
C GLU A 102 -14.51 -7.61 -12.46
N LYS A 103 -13.69 -6.68 -12.92
CA LYS A 103 -14.13 -5.34 -13.36
C LYS A 103 -15.06 -5.41 -14.56
N THR A 104 -14.77 -6.26 -15.53
CA THR A 104 -15.62 -6.47 -16.70
C THR A 104 -16.97 -7.07 -16.32
N LYS A 105 -17.01 -8.07 -15.43
CA LYS A 105 -18.25 -8.61 -14.87
C LYS A 105 -19.06 -7.54 -14.13
N ALA A 106 -18.42 -6.79 -13.23
CA ALA A 106 -19.08 -5.71 -12.49
C ALA A 106 -19.64 -4.61 -13.41
N PHE A 107 -18.93 -4.30 -14.50
CA PHE A 107 -19.39 -3.36 -15.52
C PHE A 107 -20.64 -3.88 -16.26
N LEU A 108 -20.63 -5.15 -16.68
CA LEU A 108 -21.78 -5.78 -17.34
C LEU A 108 -23.00 -5.82 -16.42
N GLU A 109 -22.84 -6.24 -15.16
CA GLU A 109 -23.92 -6.20 -14.16
C GLU A 109 -24.47 -4.79 -13.96
N ARG A 110 -23.60 -3.78 -13.84
CA ARG A 110 -24.02 -2.38 -13.73
C ARG A 110 -24.77 -1.91 -14.97
N ARG A 111 -24.35 -2.34 -16.16
CA ARG A 111 -25.01 -2.02 -17.43
C ARG A 111 -26.39 -2.67 -17.51
N GLU A 112 -26.52 -3.94 -17.16
CA GLU A 112 -27.81 -4.66 -17.11
C GLU A 112 -28.78 -4.00 -16.13
N ARG A 113 -28.31 -3.68 -14.90
CA ARG A 113 -29.12 -2.93 -13.91
C ARG A 113 -29.62 -1.59 -14.44
N LYS A 114 -28.83 -0.91 -15.29
CA LYS A 114 -29.22 0.37 -15.88
C LYS A 114 -30.18 0.22 -17.07
N GLN A 115 -30.08 -0.86 -17.85
CA GLN A 115 -30.85 -1.05 -19.09
C GLN A 115 -32.38 -1.22 -18.88
N GLY A 116 -32.87 -1.34 -17.65
CA GLY A 116 -34.31 -1.37 -17.32
C GLY A 116 -34.80 -0.22 -16.43
N VAL A 117 -33.93 0.73 -16.07
CA VAL A 117 -34.29 1.83 -15.17
C VAL A 117 -34.32 3.14 -15.97
N GLU A 118 -35.49 3.51 -16.46
CA GLU A 118 -35.76 4.90 -16.79
C GLU A 118 -35.74 5.71 -15.47
N SER A 119 -35.19 6.92 -15.48
CA SER A 119 -35.07 7.73 -14.26
C SER A 119 -36.45 8.23 -13.80
N THR A 120 -37.14 7.43 -13.00
CA THR A 120 -38.49 7.73 -12.47
C THR A 120 -38.49 8.27 -11.05
N LEU A 121 -37.33 8.43 -10.38
CA LEU A 121 -37.26 8.76 -8.95
C LEU A 121 -38.15 9.95 -8.54
N LEU A 122 -38.12 11.06 -9.28
CA LEU A 122 -38.94 12.23 -8.98
C LEU A 122 -40.45 11.94 -9.14
N ASN A 123 -40.82 11.12 -10.13
CA ASN A 123 -42.20 10.68 -10.32
C ASN A 123 -42.62 9.71 -9.22
N ASP A 124 -41.76 8.76 -8.84
CA ASP A 124 -42.00 7.79 -7.77
C ASP A 124 -42.24 8.51 -6.44
N VAL A 125 -41.37 9.48 -6.09
CA VAL A 125 -41.52 10.32 -4.89
C VAL A 125 -42.83 11.09 -4.92
N ARG A 126 -43.20 11.67 -6.07
CA ARG A 126 -44.47 12.39 -6.23
C ARG A 126 -45.69 11.48 -6.04
N VAL A 127 -45.64 10.25 -6.56
CA VAL A 127 -46.71 9.24 -6.41
C VAL A 127 -46.83 8.80 -4.96
N LEU A 128 -45.71 8.53 -4.28
CA LEU A 128 -45.71 8.18 -2.86
C LEU A 128 -46.26 9.31 -1.98
N GLN A 129 -45.87 10.56 -2.27
CA GLN A 129 -46.36 11.72 -1.52
C GLN A 129 -47.88 11.89 -1.70
N LYS A 130 -48.40 11.74 -2.91
CA LYS A 130 -49.86 11.76 -3.16
C LYS A 130 -50.57 10.61 -2.44
N ALA A 131 -50.04 9.40 -2.51
CA ALA A 131 -50.61 8.25 -1.83
C ALA A 131 -50.67 8.45 -0.30
N TYR A 132 -49.68 9.15 0.27
CA TYR A 132 -49.68 9.52 1.68
C TYR A 132 -50.71 10.60 2.02
N THR A 133 -50.87 11.62 1.18
CA THR A 133 -51.90 12.67 1.41
C THR A 133 -53.31 12.12 1.27
N ASP A 134 -53.51 11.21 0.34
CA ASP A 134 -54.83 10.66 0.00
C ASP A 134 -55.18 9.45 0.90
N GLY A 135 -54.22 8.96 1.70
CA GLY A 135 -54.39 7.80 2.59
C GLY A 135 -54.47 6.45 1.86
N THR A 136 -54.16 6.41 0.56
CA THR A 136 -54.29 5.23 -0.29
C THR A 136 -52.96 4.47 -0.40
N GLU A 137 -52.66 3.62 0.59
CA GLU A 137 -51.40 2.85 0.60
C GLU A 137 -51.40 1.58 -0.27
N ASP A 138 -52.58 1.13 -0.71
CA ASP A 138 -52.76 -0.20 -1.31
C ASP A 138 -52.64 -0.28 -2.83
N SER A 139 -52.43 0.85 -3.51
CA SER A 139 -52.25 0.87 -4.97
C SER A 139 -51.07 -0.01 -5.40
N ALA A 140 -51.27 -0.82 -6.43
CA ALA A 140 -50.25 -1.74 -6.96
C ALA A 140 -48.93 -1.02 -7.29
N ALA A 141 -49.03 0.21 -7.82
CA ALA A 141 -47.88 1.06 -8.12
C ALA A 141 -47.09 1.46 -6.86
N VAL A 142 -47.78 1.76 -5.75
CA VAL A 142 -47.14 2.12 -4.47
C VAL A 142 -46.39 0.91 -3.88
N LYS A 143 -46.96 -0.30 -4.01
CA LYS A 143 -46.30 -1.54 -3.57
C LYS A 143 -45.05 -1.86 -4.38
N GLU A 144 -45.08 -1.65 -5.69
CA GLU A 144 -43.91 -1.80 -6.58
C GLU A 144 -42.82 -0.77 -6.28
N ILE A 145 -43.21 0.49 -6.03
CA ILE A 145 -42.26 1.53 -5.62
C ILE A 145 -41.64 1.18 -4.25
N LYS A 146 -42.45 0.74 -3.28
CA LYS A 146 -41.99 0.32 -1.95
C LYS A 146 -40.96 -0.82 -2.04
N SER A 147 -41.18 -1.82 -2.90
CA SER A 147 -40.23 -2.93 -3.08
C SER A 147 -38.93 -2.50 -3.77
N ARG A 148 -39.01 -1.57 -4.73
CA ARG A 148 -37.83 -1.01 -5.42
C ARG A 148 -36.87 -0.29 -4.46
N TYR A 149 -37.40 0.45 -3.49
CA TYR A 149 -36.61 1.20 -2.51
C TYR A 149 -36.46 0.48 -1.15
N GLY A 150 -37.12 -0.67 -0.95
CA GLY A 150 -37.03 -1.49 0.26
C GLY A 150 -37.68 -0.84 1.50
N ILE A 151 -38.87 -0.26 1.36
CA ILE A 151 -39.56 0.48 2.43
C ILE A 151 -40.91 -0.18 2.75
N ASP A 152 -41.17 -0.49 4.03
CA ASP A 152 -42.44 -1.11 4.46
C ASP A 152 -43.59 -0.08 4.57
N LYS A 153 -43.33 1.07 5.19
CA LYS A 153 -44.29 2.17 5.36
C LYS A 153 -43.68 3.49 4.91
N PHE A 154 -44.44 4.27 4.14
CA PHE A 154 -43.96 5.57 3.67
C PHE A 154 -44.16 6.62 4.77
N SER A 155 -43.04 7.11 5.30
CA SER A 155 -42.97 8.19 6.30
C SER A 155 -42.14 9.35 5.75
N PRO A 156 -42.31 10.59 6.25
CA PRO A 156 -41.37 11.69 5.99
C PRO A 156 -39.91 11.31 6.27
N GLU A 157 -39.66 10.38 7.18
CA GLU A 157 -38.32 9.83 7.47
C GLU A 157 -37.81 8.91 6.35
N SER A 158 -38.69 8.10 5.77
CA SER A 158 -38.37 7.24 4.62
C SER A 158 -37.99 8.06 3.39
N LEU A 159 -38.62 9.24 3.20
CA LEU A 159 -38.22 10.20 2.15
C LEU A 159 -36.81 10.74 2.36
N LYS A 160 -36.44 11.07 3.61
CA LYS A 160 -35.08 11.51 3.94
C LYS A 160 -34.07 10.39 3.67
N GLN A 161 -34.45 9.13 3.90
CA GLN A 161 -33.62 7.97 3.60
C GLN A 161 -33.41 7.77 2.10
N ILE A 162 -34.47 7.89 1.27
CA ILE A 162 -34.36 7.79 -0.20
C ILE A 162 -33.47 8.90 -0.77
N LEU A 163 -33.62 10.12 -0.25
CA LEU A 163 -32.90 11.31 -0.72
C LEU A 163 -31.58 11.52 0.02
N GLN A 164 -31.12 10.54 0.80
CA GLN A 164 -29.88 10.66 1.54
C GLN A 164 -28.69 10.70 0.58
N LEU A 165 -28.01 11.85 0.56
CA LEU A 165 -26.82 12.04 -0.25
C LEU A 165 -25.57 11.63 0.54
N ASP A 166 -24.65 10.95 -0.13
CA ASP A 166 -23.34 10.60 0.44
C ASP A 166 -22.55 11.84 0.90
N ILE A 167 -22.80 13.00 0.27
CA ILE A 167 -22.16 14.27 0.61
C ILE A 167 -22.45 14.68 2.06
N LEU A 168 -23.69 14.49 2.55
CA LEU A 168 -24.04 14.81 3.94
C LEU A 168 -23.35 13.86 4.93
N LYS A 169 -23.20 12.59 4.54
CA LYS A 169 -22.45 11.61 5.33
C LYS A 169 -20.96 11.95 5.38
N ILE A 170 -20.37 12.35 4.26
CA ILE A 170 -18.98 12.81 4.20
C ILE A 170 -18.81 14.10 5.02
N GLU A 171 -19.74 15.04 4.94
CA GLU A 171 -19.70 16.29 5.72
C GLU A 171 -19.69 16.01 7.23
N THR A 172 -20.55 15.11 7.70
CA THR A 172 -20.56 14.72 9.13
C THR A 172 -19.27 14.03 9.55
N GLN A 173 -18.70 13.17 8.71
CA GLN A 173 -17.39 12.55 8.95
C GLN A 173 -16.26 13.60 9.02
N VAL A 174 -16.25 14.56 8.10
CA VAL A 174 -15.25 15.64 8.10
C VAL A 174 -15.39 16.52 9.34
N LYS A 175 -16.62 16.86 9.76
CA LYS A 175 -16.86 17.61 11.01
C LYS A 175 -16.37 16.84 12.24
N GLN A 176 -16.63 15.54 12.30
CA GLN A 176 -16.10 14.68 13.38
C GLN A 176 -14.58 14.64 13.38
N GLN A 177 -13.94 14.53 12.21
CA GLN A 177 -12.48 14.58 12.10
C GLN A 177 -11.92 15.93 12.54
N GLN A 178 -12.57 17.03 12.17
CA GLN A 178 -12.18 18.37 12.59
C GLN A 178 -12.28 18.54 14.10
N GLN A 179 -13.41 18.15 14.70
CA GLN A 179 -13.60 18.17 16.16
C GLN A 179 -12.53 17.35 16.90
N LYS A 180 -12.15 16.19 16.36
CA LYS A 180 -11.05 15.38 16.92
C LYS A 180 -9.72 16.12 16.86
N ILE A 181 -9.40 16.74 15.73
CA ILE A 181 -8.16 17.53 15.57
C ILE A 181 -8.16 18.69 16.56
N ASP A 182 -9.26 19.45 16.63
CA ASP A 182 -9.38 20.61 17.51
C ASP A 182 -9.19 20.21 18.98
N ALA A 183 -9.86 19.14 19.43
CA ALA A 183 -9.70 18.59 20.78
C ALA A 183 -8.25 18.17 21.11
N ILE A 184 -7.53 17.56 20.16
CA ILE A 184 -6.11 17.22 20.34
C ILE A 184 -5.28 18.50 20.49
N THR A 185 -5.52 19.49 19.63
CA THR A 185 -4.74 20.73 19.62
C THR A 185 -4.97 21.56 20.88
N GLU A 186 -6.21 21.64 21.37
CA GLU A 186 -6.57 22.33 22.61
C GLU A 186 -5.91 21.68 23.82
N LYS A 187 -6.03 20.35 23.98
CA LYS A 187 -5.36 19.60 25.06
C LYS A 187 -3.85 19.79 25.02
N LEU A 188 -3.23 19.71 23.83
CA LEU A 188 -1.80 19.95 23.68
C LEU A 188 -1.42 21.38 24.03
N ALA A 189 -2.21 22.37 23.62
CA ALA A 189 -1.98 23.77 23.96
C ALA A 189 -2.04 23.98 25.48
N GLU A 190 -3.00 23.39 26.16
CA GLU A 190 -3.13 23.41 27.63
C GLU A 190 -1.89 22.83 28.32
N TYR A 191 -1.46 21.62 27.93
CA TYR A 191 -0.27 20.98 28.51
C TYR A 191 1.05 21.70 28.16
N THR A 192 1.09 22.45 27.06
CA THR A 192 2.27 23.30 26.76
C THR A 192 2.33 24.57 27.58
N LYS A 193 1.19 25.10 28.03
CA LYS A 193 1.10 26.27 28.91
C LYS A 193 1.37 25.88 30.37
N ASN A 194 0.84 24.73 30.80
CA ASN A 194 0.89 24.29 32.19
C ASN A 194 1.76 23.03 32.35
N GLU A 195 3.00 23.21 32.79
CA GLU A 195 3.95 22.09 32.93
C GLU A 195 3.62 21.15 34.10
N SER A 196 2.95 21.64 35.16
CA SER A 196 2.48 20.79 36.28
C SER A 196 1.42 19.80 35.83
N LEU A 197 0.37 20.28 35.15
CA LEU A 197 -0.72 19.45 34.62
C LEU A 197 -0.19 18.41 33.64
N ALA A 198 0.79 18.78 32.82
CA ALA A 198 1.46 17.84 31.92
C ALA A 198 2.19 16.72 32.68
N ASN A 199 2.84 17.03 33.81
CA ASN A 199 3.51 16.03 34.65
C ASN A 199 2.51 15.10 35.34
N GLU A 200 1.44 15.66 35.91
CA GLU A 200 0.36 14.90 36.57
C GLU A 200 -0.35 13.97 35.59
N PHE A 201 -0.62 14.44 34.37
CA PHE A 201 -1.18 13.60 33.31
C PHE A 201 -0.24 12.46 32.91
N LEU A 202 1.07 12.71 32.82
CA LEU A 202 2.04 11.66 32.51
C LEU A 202 2.18 10.65 33.66
N LEU A 203 2.09 11.10 34.92
CA LEU A 203 2.07 10.24 36.09
C LEU A 203 0.83 9.34 36.10
N SER A 204 -0.36 9.88 35.78
CA SER A 204 -1.59 9.08 35.73
C SER A 204 -1.57 8.00 34.65
N LYS A 205 -0.79 8.21 33.58
CA LYS A 205 -0.53 7.21 32.53
C LYS A 205 0.62 6.25 32.84
N GLY A 206 1.26 6.37 34.01
CA GLY A 206 2.24 5.41 34.52
C GLY A 206 3.71 5.77 34.29
N LEU A 207 4.06 7.03 34.05
CA LEU A 207 5.46 7.47 33.94
C LEU A 207 6.02 7.87 35.30
N GLU A 208 6.99 7.12 35.82
CA GLU A 208 7.54 7.30 37.17
C GLU A 208 8.27 8.64 37.39
N ASN A 209 8.95 9.18 36.36
CA ASN A 209 9.72 10.43 36.49
C ASN A 209 9.62 11.37 35.27
N PRO A 210 8.51 12.10 35.10
CA PRO A 210 8.32 13.01 33.96
C PRO A 210 9.24 14.24 33.95
N GLN A 211 9.77 14.63 35.11
CA GLN A 211 10.58 15.85 35.28
C GLN A 211 12.03 15.70 34.76
N LEU A 212 12.58 14.49 34.82
CA LEU A 212 13.95 14.20 34.36
C LEU A 212 14.04 14.04 32.83
N LEU A 213 12.89 13.95 32.16
CA LEU A 213 12.84 13.75 30.70
C LEU A 213 13.17 15.04 29.95
N LYS A 214 13.93 14.90 28.85
CA LYS A 214 14.14 16.00 27.91
C LYS A 214 12.80 16.51 27.38
N LYS A 215 12.65 17.83 27.27
CA LYS A 215 11.42 18.54 26.83
C LYS A 215 10.76 17.93 25.57
N ASN A 216 11.55 17.56 24.56
CA ASN A 216 11.03 16.98 23.32
C ASN A 216 10.51 15.54 23.49
N ILE A 217 11.16 14.74 24.33
CA ILE A 217 10.74 13.37 24.63
C ILE A 217 9.41 13.42 25.39
N LYS A 218 9.33 14.28 26.41
CA LYS A 218 8.10 14.54 27.18
C LYS A 218 6.94 14.99 26.28
N LYS A 219 7.17 15.94 25.37
CA LYS A 219 6.16 16.38 24.37
C LYS A 219 5.69 15.25 23.45
N ASN A 220 6.59 14.38 23.00
CA ASN A 220 6.22 13.28 22.12
C ASN A 220 5.40 12.21 22.85
N ILE A 221 5.73 11.94 24.11
CA ILE A 221 4.97 10.99 24.94
C ILE A 221 3.57 11.54 25.25
N LEU A 222 3.46 12.83 25.60
CA LEU A 222 2.17 13.51 25.74
C LEU A 222 1.31 13.37 24.48
N ARG A 223 1.88 13.65 23.30
CA ARG A 223 1.17 13.49 22.02
C ARG A 223 0.66 12.07 21.82
N LYS A 224 1.46 11.05 22.13
CA LYS A 224 1.06 9.65 21.99
C LYS A 224 -0.13 9.31 22.88
N HIS A 225 -0.07 9.65 24.17
CA HIS A 225 -1.18 9.34 25.08
C HIS A 225 -2.45 10.14 24.79
N ILE A 226 -2.34 11.39 24.33
CA ILE A 226 -3.50 12.19 23.91
C ILE A 226 -4.13 11.60 22.64
N LEU A 227 -3.31 11.09 21.70
CA LEU A 227 -3.81 10.37 20.53
C LEU A 227 -4.49 9.05 20.92
N GLU A 228 -3.93 8.31 21.88
CA GLU A 228 -4.54 7.08 22.39
C GLU A 228 -5.90 7.34 23.06
N GLU A 229 -6.04 8.40 23.87
CA GLU A 229 -7.31 8.75 24.52
C GLU A 229 -8.44 9.13 23.57
N LEU A 230 -8.10 9.68 22.40
CA LEU A 230 -9.09 10.21 21.45
C LEU A 230 -9.37 9.26 20.27
N ASN A 231 -8.55 8.21 20.13
CA ASN A 231 -8.76 7.13 19.18
C ASN A 231 -9.60 5.98 19.75
N VAL A 232 -9.83 5.94 21.07
CA VAL A 232 -10.80 5.09 21.77
C VAL A 232 -12.15 5.80 21.82
#